data_AF-A0A956AGV2-F1
#
_entry.id   AF-A0A956AGV2-F1
#
_cell.length_a   1.000
_cell.length_b   1.000
_cell.length_c   1.000
_cell.angle_alpha   90.00
_cell.angle_beta   90.00
_cell.angle_gamma   90.00
#
_symmetry.space_group_name_H-M   'P 1'
#
loop_
_entity.id
_entity.type
_entity.pdbx_description
1 polymer ?
#
loop_
_entity_poly.entity_id
_entity_poly.type
_entity_poly.pdbx_seq_one_letter_code
_entity_poly.pdbx_strand_id
1 'polypeptide(L)'
;MELLPLAWGIDAVRYGGVLVLKGRVIPSLSHQASLLIDNKLATKALLAEAGLPTPAGAPLTGLLDVDLPVLQALLAQGPIVVKPVAGTHGRGVLLDPPSAEAAARHAAHLAEPALAEALVAGADLRLHALGGRVVAACVRTPPSVTGDGHTSIAALIEALDAEVRRPNPQNRAVLDAHVIDVLAEQR
;
A
#
# COMPACT_ATOMS: atom_id res chain seq x y z
N MET A 1 -20.85 3.97 -20.45
CA MET A 1 -19.46 3.48 -20.39
C MET A 1 -19.05 3.21 -21.82
N GLU A 2 -18.17 4.03 -22.37
CA GLU A 2 -17.69 3.91 -23.75
C GLU A 2 -16.28 3.34 -23.71
N LEU A 3 -16.10 2.18 -24.35
CA LEU A 3 -14.81 1.50 -24.47
C LEU A 3 -14.17 1.92 -25.79
N LEU A 4 -13.01 2.57 -25.71
CA LEU A 4 -12.22 2.92 -26.88
C LEU A 4 -10.99 2.01 -26.90
N PRO A 5 -10.96 0.96 -27.74
CA PRO A 5 -9.76 0.14 -27.88
C PRO A 5 -8.65 1.00 -28.49
N LEU A 6 -7.56 1.21 -27.74
CA LEU A 6 -6.37 1.88 -28.25
C LEU A 6 -5.31 0.83 -28.63
N ALA A 7 -4.34 1.23 -29.44
CA ALA A 7 -3.21 0.36 -29.81
C ALA A 7 -2.42 -0.11 -28.57
N TRP A 8 -1.59 -1.15 -28.75
CA TRP A 8 -0.67 -1.68 -27.73
C TRP A 8 -1.30 -2.34 -26.50
N GLY A 9 -2.53 -2.85 -26.61
CA GLY A 9 -3.19 -3.58 -25.52
C GLY A 9 -3.62 -2.67 -24.36
N ILE A 10 -3.95 -1.40 -24.70
CA ILE A 10 -4.44 -0.40 -23.77
C ILE A 10 -5.93 -0.18 -24.05
N ASP A 11 -6.76 -0.46 -23.05
CA ASP A 11 -8.17 -0.09 -23.06
C ASP A 11 -8.32 1.31 -22.49
N ALA A 12 -8.95 2.23 -23.22
CA ALA A 12 -9.35 3.51 -22.66
C ALA A 12 -10.81 3.45 -22.20
N VAL A 13 -11.03 3.82 -20.94
CA VAL A 13 -12.37 3.91 -20.33
C VAL A 13 -12.62 5.35 -19.90
N ARG A 14 -13.68 5.96 -20.42
CA ARG A 14 -14.09 7.30 -20.03
C ARG A 14 -15.07 7.25 -18.85
N TYR A 15 -14.70 7.89 -17.74
CA TYR A 15 -15.54 8.10 -16.56
C TYR A 15 -15.83 9.59 -16.43
N GLY A 16 -16.97 10.03 -16.97
CA GLY A 16 -17.30 11.46 -17.05
C GLY A 16 -16.24 12.25 -17.85
N GLY A 17 -15.68 13.29 -17.24
CA GLY A 17 -14.59 14.10 -17.82
C GLY A 17 -13.21 13.44 -17.81
N VAL A 18 -13.04 12.30 -17.13
CA VAL A 18 -11.74 11.65 -16.93
C VAL A 18 -11.55 10.48 -17.89
N LEU A 19 -10.41 10.47 -18.61
CA LEU A 19 -9.98 9.35 -19.44
C LEU A 19 -9.04 8.45 -18.63
N VAL A 20 -9.47 7.22 -18.35
CA VAL A 20 -8.66 6.21 -17.65
C VAL A 20 -8.07 5.26 -18.69
N LEU A 21 -6.74 5.18 -18.75
CA LEU A 21 -6.02 4.25 -19.60
C LEU A 21 -5.69 2.98 -18.81
N LYS A 22 -6.19 1.82 -19.23
CA LYS A 22 -5.90 0.51 -18.68
C LYS A 22 -5.02 -0.26 -19.66
N GLY A 23 -3.71 -0.24 -19.44
CA GLY A 23 -2.77 -1.06 -20.21
C GLY A 23 -2.53 -2.42 -19.58
N ARG A 24 -2.32 -3.45 -20.41
CA ARG A 24 -1.50 -4.62 -20.01
C ARG A 24 -0.04 -4.37 -20.37
N VAL A 25 0.85 -5.15 -19.75
CA VAL A 25 2.31 -5.21 -19.96
C VAL A 25 2.73 -4.61 -21.30
N ILE A 26 3.36 -3.43 -21.25
CA ILE A 26 3.92 -2.80 -22.45
C ILE A 26 5.12 -3.63 -22.93
N PRO A 27 5.43 -3.68 -24.24
CA PRO A 27 6.55 -4.48 -24.77
C PRO A 27 7.91 -4.19 -24.12
N SER A 28 8.07 -2.99 -23.55
CA SER A 28 9.29 -2.56 -22.85
C SER A 28 9.36 -3.02 -21.38
N LEU A 29 8.31 -3.62 -20.82
CA LEU A 29 8.32 -4.21 -19.48
C LEU A 29 8.68 -5.68 -19.60
N SER A 30 9.83 -6.07 -19.04
CA SER A 30 10.25 -7.47 -19.09
C SER A 30 9.30 -8.37 -18.28
N HIS A 31 9.21 -9.63 -18.69
CA HIS A 31 8.46 -10.64 -17.94
C HIS A 31 8.98 -10.76 -16.49
N GLN A 32 10.31 -10.69 -16.32
CA GLN A 32 10.97 -10.69 -15.00
C GLN A 32 10.50 -9.53 -14.13
N ALA A 33 10.43 -8.30 -14.67
CA ALA A 33 9.96 -7.13 -13.93
C ALA A 33 8.51 -7.31 -13.46
N SER A 34 7.66 -7.95 -14.29
CA SER A 34 6.26 -8.23 -13.95
C SER A 34 6.12 -9.25 -12.81
N LEU A 35 7.05 -10.21 -12.69
CA LEU A 35 7.05 -11.17 -11.58
C LEU A 35 7.59 -10.56 -10.28
N LEU A 36 8.61 -9.70 -10.39
CA LEU A 36 9.28 -9.10 -9.24
C LEU A 36 8.42 -8.04 -8.54
N ILE A 37 7.62 -7.26 -9.29
CA ILE A 37 6.85 -6.14 -8.75
C ILE A 37 5.83 -6.57 -7.68
N ASP A 38 5.31 -7.80 -7.77
CA ASP A 38 4.36 -8.35 -6.81
C ASP A 38 5.04 -9.05 -5.62
N ASN A 39 6.38 -9.15 -5.61
CA ASN A 39 7.16 -9.76 -4.53
C ASN A 39 8.00 -8.70 -3.79
N LYS A 40 7.53 -8.30 -2.60
CA LYS A 40 8.20 -7.28 -1.78
C LYS A 40 9.60 -7.70 -1.33
N LEU A 41 9.82 -8.98 -1.03
CA LEU A 41 11.13 -9.47 -0.58
C LEU A 41 12.15 -9.41 -1.72
N ALA A 42 11.78 -9.86 -2.91
CA ALA A 42 12.64 -9.82 -4.09
C ALA A 42 12.92 -8.37 -4.53
N THR A 43 11.88 -7.53 -4.56
CA THR A 43 12.04 -6.10 -4.88
C THR A 43 12.98 -5.41 -3.90
N LYS A 44 12.82 -5.67 -2.59
CA LYS A 44 13.73 -5.15 -1.56
C LYS A 44 15.18 -5.54 -1.80
N ALA A 45 15.43 -6.83 -2.05
CA ALA A 45 16.79 -7.33 -2.27
C ALA A 45 17.46 -6.62 -3.46
N LEU A 46 16.73 -6.43 -4.56
CA LEU A 46 17.23 -5.73 -5.74
C LEU A 46 17.54 -4.25 -5.48
N LEU A 47 16.67 -3.56 -4.72
CA LEU A 47 16.90 -2.17 -4.36
C LEU A 47 18.15 -2.03 -3.47
N ALA A 48 18.32 -2.93 -2.50
CA ALA A 48 19.48 -2.96 -1.63
C ALA A 48 20.78 -3.28 -2.39
N GLU A 49 20.76 -4.24 -3.32
CA GLU A 49 21.90 -4.55 -4.20
C GLU A 49 22.29 -3.36 -5.08
N ALA A 50 21.30 -2.58 -5.53
CA ALA A 50 21.50 -1.33 -6.26
C ALA A 50 21.97 -0.14 -5.37
N GLY A 51 22.19 -0.36 -4.07
CA GLY A 51 22.65 0.67 -3.13
C GLY A 51 21.56 1.67 -2.71
N LEU A 52 20.29 1.37 -2.97
CA LEU A 52 19.18 2.21 -2.52
C LEU A 52 18.83 1.89 -1.05
N PRO A 53 18.46 2.91 -0.26
CA PRO A 53 18.08 2.69 1.13
C PRO A 53 16.78 1.88 1.20
N THR A 54 16.83 0.76 1.91
CA THR A 54 15.66 -0.07 2.22
C THR A 54 15.49 -0.20 3.73
N PRO A 55 14.26 -0.26 4.26
CA PRO A 55 14.05 -0.49 5.69
C PRO A 55 14.75 -1.76 6.18
N ALA A 56 15.34 -1.73 7.37
CA ALA A 56 15.83 -2.95 8.02
C ALA A 56 14.66 -3.92 8.25
N GLY A 57 14.89 -5.22 8.13
CA GLY A 57 13.82 -6.20 8.28
C GLY A 57 14.21 -7.61 7.86
N ALA A 58 13.33 -8.57 8.13
CA ALA A 58 13.57 -9.98 7.89
C ALA A 58 12.32 -10.70 7.37
N PRO A 59 12.48 -11.67 6.45
CA PRO A 59 11.38 -12.53 6.03
C PRO A 59 10.92 -13.39 7.21
N LEU A 60 9.60 -13.56 7.33
CA LEU A 60 8.97 -14.47 8.28
C LEU A 60 8.51 -15.70 7.49
N THR A 61 9.47 -16.55 7.15
CA THR A 61 9.26 -17.76 6.35
C THR A 61 9.17 -18.97 7.27
N GLY A 62 8.00 -19.24 7.81
CA GLY A 62 7.76 -20.42 8.63
C GLY A 62 6.32 -20.47 9.13
N LEU A 63 5.55 -21.45 8.68
CA LEU A 63 4.24 -21.76 9.28
C LEU A 63 4.38 -22.33 10.70
N LEU A 64 5.57 -22.82 11.06
CA LEU A 64 5.84 -23.50 12.33
C LEU A 64 6.97 -22.87 13.16
N ASP A 65 7.87 -22.09 12.54
CA ASP A 65 8.99 -21.42 13.22
C ASP A 65 9.16 -20.01 12.67
N VAL A 66 8.34 -19.08 13.16
CA VAL A 66 8.67 -17.66 13.03
C VAL A 66 9.78 -17.37 14.03
N ASP A 67 10.91 -16.85 13.54
CA ASP A 67 12.08 -16.53 14.36
C ASP A 67 11.76 -15.39 15.35
N LEU A 68 11.20 -15.76 16.51
CA LEU A 68 10.87 -14.83 17.59
C LEU A 68 12.09 -13.98 18.00
N PRO A 69 13.30 -14.53 18.15
CA PRO A 69 14.50 -13.72 18.37
C PRO A 69 14.71 -12.59 17.33
N VAL A 70 14.50 -12.87 16.05
CA VAL A 70 14.59 -11.84 14.99
C VAL A 70 13.53 -10.76 15.17
N LEU A 71 12.29 -11.12 15.45
CA LEU A 71 11.21 -10.16 15.71
C LEU A 71 11.48 -9.32 16.96
N GLN A 72 11.98 -9.94 18.03
CA GLN A 72 12.39 -9.26 19.25
C GLN A 72 13.51 -8.26 18.98
N ALA A 73 14.52 -8.65 18.21
CA ALA A 73 15.63 -7.78 17.84
C ALA A 73 15.18 -6.58 16.98
N LEU A 74 14.21 -6.77 16.09
CA LEU A 74 13.63 -5.69 15.29
C LEU A 74 12.80 -4.72 16.16
N LEU A 75 11.92 -5.24 17.02
CA LEU A 75 11.12 -4.45 17.95
C LEU A 75 11.98 -3.65 18.94
N ALA A 76 13.12 -4.21 19.36
CA ALA A 76 14.07 -3.50 20.22
C ALA A 76 14.71 -2.27 19.55
N GLN A 77 14.70 -2.20 18.21
CA GLN A 77 15.22 -1.07 17.44
C GLN A 77 14.16 0.01 17.18
N GLY A 78 12.88 -0.29 17.38
CA GLY A 78 11.77 0.62 17.15
C GLY A 78 10.52 -0.06 16.61
N PRO A 79 9.50 0.73 16.22
CA PRO A 79 8.26 0.19 15.70
C PRO A 79 8.49 -0.56 14.40
N ILE A 80 7.71 -1.62 14.17
CA ILE A 80 7.81 -2.46 12.98
C ILE A 80 6.47 -2.58 12.25
N VAL A 81 6.53 -3.05 11.01
CA VAL A 81 5.37 -3.46 10.22
C VAL A 81 5.54 -4.90 9.79
N VAL A 82 4.49 -5.71 9.93
CA VAL A 82 4.41 -7.06 9.38
C VAL A 82 3.46 -7.05 8.19
N LYS A 83 3.92 -7.48 7.02
CA LYS A 83 3.11 -7.47 5.80
C LYS A 83 3.32 -8.73 4.95
N PRO A 84 2.31 -9.18 4.20
CA PRO A 84 2.47 -10.26 3.23
C PRO A 84 3.49 -9.87 2.15
N VAL A 85 4.32 -10.84 1.74
CA VAL A 85 5.29 -10.68 0.66
C VAL A 85 4.57 -10.27 -0.63
N ALA A 86 3.48 -10.96 -0.97
CA ALA A 86 2.61 -10.64 -2.10
C ALA A 86 1.30 -9.99 -1.64
N GLY A 87 0.74 -9.08 -2.44
CA GLY A 87 -0.55 -8.45 -2.17
C GLY A 87 -0.50 -6.93 -2.06
N THR A 88 -1.69 -6.32 -2.14
CA THR A 88 -1.92 -4.88 -2.35
C THR A 88 -3.00 -4.35 -1.39
N HIS A 89 -3.21 -3.02 -1.38
CA HIS A 89 -4.27 -2.34 -0.63
C HIS A 89 -4.20 -2.51 0.90
N GLY A 90 -3.02 -2.75 1.46
CA GLY A 90 -2.84 -2.88 2.90
C GLY A 90 -3.44 -4.15 3.51
N ARG A 91 -3.98 -5.09 2.71
CA ARG A 91 -4.55 -6.33 3.24
C ARG A 91 -3.47 -7.17 3.92
N GLY A 92 -3.78 -7.65 5.12
CA GLY A 92 -2.87 -8.46 5.93
C GLY A 92 -1.71 -7.68 6.54
N VAL A 93 -1.69 -6.34 6.44
CA VAL A 93 -0.68 -5.51 7.09
C VAL A 93 -1.04 -5.34 8.56
N LEU A 94 -0.07 -5.60 9.45
CA LEU A 94 -0.12 -5.27 10.87
C LEU A 94 0.94 -4.20 11.16
N LEU A 95 0.48 -3.07 11.67
CA LEU A 95 1.33 -1.96 12.10
C LEU A 95 1.63 -2.08 13.59
N ASP A 96 2.88 -1.83 13.95
CA ASP A 96 3.40 -1.72 15.31
C ASP A 96 2.84 -2.76 16.29
N PRO A 97 3.09 -4.07 16.05
CA PRO A 97 2.58 -5.13 16.91
C PRO A 97 3.12 -4.97 18.34
N PRO A 98 2.28 -5.20 19.37
CA PRO A 98 2.65 -4.97 20.77
C PRO A 98 3.71 -5.95 21.30
N SER A 99 3.96 -7.05 20.59
CA SER A 99 5.00 -8.02 20.94
C SER A 99 5.43 -8.85 19.73
N ALA A 100 6.57 -9.54 19.86
CA ALA A 100 7.06 -10.49 18.86
C ALA A 100 6.08 -11.65 18.64
N GLU A 101 5.41 -12.12 19.69
CA GLU A 101 4.40 -13.18 19.62
C GLU A 101 3.15 -12.72 18.88
N ALA A 102 2.73 -11.45 19.06
CA ALA A 102 1.62 -10.88 18.31
C ALA A 102 1.97 -10.77 16.81
N ALA A 103 3.19 -10.29 16.50
CA ALA A 103 3.72 -10.23 15.14
C ALA A 103 3.78 -11.63 14.47
N ALA A 104 4.32 -12.62 15.19
CA ALA A 104 4.42 -14.00 14.72
C ALA A 104 3.05 -14.65 14.51
N ARG A 105 2.11 -14.48 15.44
CA ARG A 105 0.75 -15.00 15.32
C ARG A 105 0.03 -14.40 14.12
N HIS A 106 0.16 -13.09 13.92
CA HIS A 106 -0.40 -12.43 12.75
C HIS A 106 0.19 -12.99 11.45
N ALA A 107 1.52 -13.12 11.39
CA ALA A 107 2.20 -13.71 10.24
C ALA A 107 1.72 -15.15 9.94
N ALA A 108 1.50 -15.97 10.97
CA ALA A 108 1.01 -17.33 10.84
C ALA A 108 -0.44 -17.43 10.30
N HIS A 109 -1.24 -16.37 10.46
CA HIS A 109 -2.60 -16.30 9.89
C HIS A 109 -2.65 -15.81 8.44
N LEU A 110 -1.52 -15.35 7.88
CA LEU A 110 -1.45 -14.94 6.49
C LEU A 110 -1.36 -16.17 5.57
N ALA A 111 -2.08 -16.12 4.45
CA ALA A 111 -2.04 -17.18 3.43
C ALA A 111 -0.70 -17.20 2.66
N GLU A 112 0.03 -16.10 2.70
CA GLU A 112 1.30 -15.88 2.01
C GLU A 112 2.42 -15.67 3.04
N PRO A 113 3.68 -15.99 2.71
CA PRO A 113 4.83 -15.62 3.54
C PRO A 113 4.80 -14.14 3.90
N ALA A 114 5.27 -13.81 5.10
CA ALA A 114 5.28 -12.43 5.59
C ALA A 114 6.70 -11.85 5.63
N LEU A 115 6.77 -10.53 5.79
CA LEU A 115 7.99 -9.76 5.92
C LEU A 115 7.79 -8.77 7.06
N ALA A 116 8.69 -8.79 8.04
CA ALA A 116 8.77 -7.78 9.09
C ALA A 116 9.80 -6.72 8.72
N GLU A 117 9.46 -5.44 8.83
CA GLU A 117 10.38 -4.33 8.55
C GLU A 117 10.23 -3.21 9.58
N ALA A 118 11.26 -2.39 9.74
CA ALA A 118 11.19 -1.15 10.49
C ALA A 118 10.06 -0.25 9.92
N LEU A 119 9.24 0.29 10.80
CA LEU A 119 8.23 1.28 10.47
C LEU A 119 8.90 2.64 10.35
N VAL A 120 9.14 3.07 9.10
CA VAL A 120 9.82 4.34 8.80
C VAL A 120 8.82 5.49 8.87
N ALA A 121 9.07 6.47 9.74
CA ALA A 121 8.31 7.72 9.78
C ALA A 121 8.73 8.69 8.67
N GLY A 122 7.79 9.45 8.14
CA GLY A 122 8.04 10.47 7.12
C GLY A 122 6.87 10.66 6.16
N ALA A 123 7.11 11.44 5.11
CA ALA A 123 6.13 11.64 4.04
C ALA A 123 6.13 10.43 3.07
N ASP A 124 4.94 9.90 2.75
CA ASP A 124 4.75 8.90 1.68
C ASP A 124 4.79 9.61 0.32
N LEU A 125 5.93 9.54 -0.37
CA LEU A 125 6.13 10.12 -1.70
C LEU A 125 5.87 9.06 -2.78
N ARG A 126 4.89 9.33 -3.65
CA ARG A 126 4.61 8.51 -4.82
C ARG A 126 5.25 9.12 -6.06
N LEU A 127 6.19 8.39 -6.65
CA LEU A 127 6.88 8.76 -7.88
C LEU A 127 6.38 7.95 -9.06
N HIS A 128 6.21 8.60 -10.21
CA HIS A 128 5.92 7.95 -11.49
C HIS A 128 7.12 8.11 -12.41
N ALA A 129 7.76 7.00 -12.78
CA ALA A 129 8.89 6.98 -13.70
C ALA A 129 8.48 6.35 -15.05
N LEU A 130 8.83 7.02 -16.14
CA LEU A 130 8.60 6.56 -17.51
C LEU A 130 9.89 6.76 -18.33
N GLY A 131 10.35 5.70 -18.98
CA GLY A 131 11.57 5.74 -19.81
C GLY A 131 12.81 6.22 -19.04
N GLY A 132 12.97 5.79 -17.80
CA GLY A 132 14.11 6.15 -16.95
C GLY A 132 14.05 7.57 -16.34
N ARG A 133 12.95 8.30 -16.49
CA ARG A 133 12.77 9.65 -15.93
C ARG A 133 11.54 9.73 -15.04
N VAL A 134 11.65 10.43 -13.90
CA VAL A 134 10.50 10.76 -13.06
C VAL A 134 9.69 11.85 -13.74
N VAL A 135 8.42 11.56 -14.06
CA VAL A 135 7.52 12.47 -14.80
C VAL A 135 6.45 13.11 -13.92
N ALA A 136 6.18 12.52 -12.76
CA ALA A 136 5.26 13.06 -11.77
C ALA A 136 5.64 12.58 -10.36
N ALA A 137 5.29 13.39 -9.37
CA ALA A 137 5.47 13.09 -7.95
C ALA A 137 4.29 13.67 -7.17
N CYS A 138 3.84 12.97 -6.13
CA CYS A 138 2.88 13.52 -5.17
C CYS A 138 3.11 12.95 -3.77
N VAL A 139 2.79 13.75 -2.75
CA VAL A 139 2.72 13.28 -1.37
C VAL A 139 1.36 12.64 -1.15
N ARG A 140 1.33 11.45 -0.57
CA ARG A 140 0.10 10.78 -0.16
C ARG A 140 -0.22 11.15 1.28
N THR A 141 -1.38 11.74 1.47
CA THR A 141 -1.94 12.03 2.79
C THR A 141 -3.07 11.04 3.07
N PRO A 142 -3.18 10.50 4.30
CA PRO A 142 -4.37 9.77 4.72
C PRO A 142 -5.64 10.62 4.49
N PRO A 143 -6.78 10.02 4.13
CA PRO A 143 -8.03 10.76 3.99
C PRO A 143 -8.44 11.36 5.33
N SER A 144 -8.86 12.63 5.32
CA SER A 144 -9.33 13.34 6.51
C SER A 144 -10.46 14.31 6.14
N VAL A 145 -11.29 14.63 7.11
CA VAL A 145 -12.34 15.66 7.00
C VAL A 145 -12.16 16.68 8.11
N THR A 146 -12.51 17.94 7.84
CA THR A 146 -12.50 19.01 8.85
C THR A 146 -13.93 19.27 9.31
N GLY A 147 -14.17 19.16 10.61
CA GLY A 147 -15.48 19.49 11.19
C GLY A 147 -15.78 20.98 11.08
N ASP A 148 -16.98 21.31 10.62
CA ASP A 148 -17.50 22.69 10.53
C ASP A 148 -18.48 23.04 11.66
N GLY A 149 -18.72 22.10 12.58
CA GLY A 149 -19.61 22.27 13.73
C GLY A 149 -21.10 22.03 13.46
N HIS A 150 -21.51 21.82 12.20
CA HIS A 150 -22.92 21.62 11.84
C HIS A 150 -23.19 20.43 10.92
N THR A 151 -22.19 20.01 10.14
CA THR A 151 -22.29 18.87 9.22
C THR A 151 -21.89 17.59 9.93
N SER A 152 -22.67 16.53 9.74
CA SER A 152 -22.34 15.23 10.33
C SER A 152 -21.06 14.66 9.69
N ILE A 153 -20.28 13.89 10.46
CA ILE A 153 -19.08 13.21 9.95
C ILE A 153 -19.42 12.33 8.73
N ALA A 154 -20.57 11.65 8.75
CA ALA A 154 -21.03 10.85 7.61
C ALA A 154 -21.18 11.70 6.33
N ALA A 155 -21.81 12.87 6.41
CA ALA A 155 -21.98 13.75 5.26
C ALA A 155 -20.65 14.36 4.78
N LEU A 156 -19.73 14.69 5.69
CA LEU A 156 -18.38 15.12 5.33
C LEU A 156 -17.61 14.03 4.58
N ILE A 157 -17.72 12.77 5.02
CA ILE A 157 -17.07 11.62 4.35
C ILE A 157 -17.70 11.36 2.98
N GLU A 158 -19.02 11.47 2.84
CA GLU A 158 -19.69 11.34 1.52
C GLU A 158 -19.21 12.41 0.52
N ALA A 159 -19.07 13.66 0.98
CA ALA A 159 -18.52 14.73 0.16
C ALA A 159 -17.07 14.45 -0.25
N LEU A 160 -16.25 13.96 0.69
CA LEU A 160 -14.87 13.55 0.42
C LEU A 160 -14.80 12.40 -0.59
N ASP A 161 -15.67 11.38 -0.49
CA ASP A 161 -15.71 10.26 -1.45
C ASP A 161 -15.95 10.75 -2.88
N ALA A 162 -16.91 11.65 -3.05
CA ALA A 162 -17.21 12.26 -4.34
C ALA A 162 -16.00 13.06 -4.88
N GLU A 163 -15.29 13.78 -4.00
CA GLU A 163 -14.11 14.54 -4.36
C GLU A 163 -12.95 13.64 -4.81
N VAL A 164 -12.58 12.63 -4.01
CA VAL A 164 -11.42 11.77 -4.29
C VAL A 164 -11.65 10.84 -5.49
N ARG A 165 -12.91 10.50 -5.79
CA ARG A 165 -13.29 9.71 -6.97
C ARG A 165 -13.17 10.47 -8.28
N ARG A 166 -13.30 11.80 -8.24
CA ARG A 166 -13.24 12.65 -9.44
C ARG A 166 -11.93 12.46 -10.22
N PRO A 167 -10.72 12.57 -9.63
CA PRO A 167 -9.47 12.34 -10.35
C PRO A 167 -9.18 10.84 -10.58
N ASN A 168 -9.67 9.94 -9.72
CA ASN A 168 -9.49 8.51 -9.88
C ASN A 168 -10.74 7.74 -9.39
N PRO A 169 -11.54 7.16 -10.31
CA PRO A 169 -12.74 6.41 -9.97
C PRO A 169 -12.53 5.17 -9.09
N GLN A 170 -11.28 4.75 -8.84
CA GLN A 170 -10.93 3.66 -7.91
C GLN A 170 -10.71 4.14 -6.47
N ASN A 171 -10.50 5.44 -6.25
CA ASN A 171 -10.39 5.99 -4.90
C ASN A 171 -11.71 5.85 -4.16
N ARG A 172 -11.64 5.63 -2.85
CA ARG A 172 -12.80 5.46 -1.97
C ARG A 172 -12.51 6.15 -0.64
N ALA A 173 -13.47 6.92 -0.15
CA ALA A 173 -13.55 7.35 1.24
C ALA A 173 -14.92 6.88 1.76
N VAL A 174 -14.95 5.80 2.53
CA VAL A 174 -16.21 5.17 2.95
C VAL A 174 -16.19 5.06 4.46
N LEU A 175 -17.33 5.36 5.08
CA LEU A 175 -17.52 5.10 6.50
C LEU A 175 -17.76 3.59 6.69
N ASP A 176 -16.68 2.84 6.88
CA ASP A 176 -16.71 1.42 7.21
C ASP A 176 -16.34 1.18 8.68
N ALA A 177 -16.35 -0.10 9.10
CA ALA A 177 -16.03 -0.46 10.49
C ALA A 177 -14.64 0.04 10.92
N HIS A 178 -13.64 -0.04 10.04
CA HIS A 178 -12.30 0.41 10.35
C HIS A 178 -12.23 1.94 10.51
N VAL A 179 -12.91 2.70 9.65
CA VAL A 179 -13.01 4.15 9.79
C VAL A 179 -13.73 4.54 11.07
N ILE A 180 -14.77 3.79 11.48
CA ILE A 180 -15.46 4.02 12.75
C ILE A 180 -14.51 3.83 13.94
N ASP A 181 -13.68 2.78 13.92
CA ASP A 181 -12.68 2.53 14.97
C ASP A 181 -11.67 3.69 15.06
N VAL A 182 -11.13 4.11 13.90
CA VAL A 182 -10.19 5.24 13.82
C VAL A 182 -10.82 6.54 14.32
N LEU A 183 -12.11 6.79 14.04
CA LEU A 183 -12.82 7.96 14.54
C LEU A 183 -13.08 7.90 16.06
N ALA A 184 -13.26 6.70 16.62
CA ALA A 184 -13.45 6.52 18.06
C ALA A 184 -12.19 6.86 18.86
N GLU A 185 -11.01 6.62 18.28
CA GLU A 185 -9.70 6.96 18.86
C GLU A 185 -9.38 8.47 18.86
N GLN A 186 -10.13 9.27 18.09
CA GLN A 186 -9.92 10.72 17.96
C GLN A 186 -10.76 11.57 18.93
N ARG A 187 -11.46 10.93 19.88
CA ARG A 187 -12.27 11.60 20.91
C ARG A 187 -11.43 12.06 22.09
#